data_AF-A0A835FXM3-F1
#
_entry.id   AF-A0A835FXM3-F1
#
_cell.length_a   1.000
_cell.length_b   1.000
_cell.length_c   1.000
_cell.angle_alpha   90.00
_cell.angle_beta   90.00
_cell.angle_gamma   90.00
#
_symmetry.space_group_name_H-M   'P 1'
#
loop_
_entity.id
_entity.type
_entity.pdbx_description
1 polymer ?
#
loop_
_entity_poly.entity_id
_entity_poly.type
_entity_poly.pdbx_seq_one_letter_code
_entity_poly.pdbx_strand_id
1 'polypeptide(L)'
;MLAVAAEFNAPVTAFLAAAADTDTAASAPRFHIRWFTTVTEVELCGHSTLAAAYFLLTGGVVGSGTDAIEFVTLSGMVLTARLLVKEAGNGKRACNDFSVHRVDRGGFCIELDFPVATVEECVPGEVMPTMPDTLNGASVVNPNFKEIQECAKRAMIITGPAPIGSQVDFVTRLFAPNLGVNEDQVCGSVHCALAHTGRRS
;
A
#
# COMPACT_ATOMS: atom_id res chain seq x y z
N MET A 1 1.16 13.54 17.42
CA MET A 1 0.85 12.65 16.28
C MET A 1 0.27 11.33 16.78
N LEU A 2 0.99 10.53 17.58
CA LEU A 2 0.46 9.24 18.08
C LEU A 2 -0.86 9.36 18.86
N ALA A 3 -1.00 10.31 19.79
CA ALA A 3 -2.26 10.50 20.52
C ALA A 3 -3.45 10.81 19.59
N VAL A 4 -3.22 11.58 18.52
CA VAL A 4 -4.24 11.90 17.52
C VAL A 4 -4.57 10.66 16.68
N ALA A 5 -3.56 9.89 16.25
CA ALA A 5 -3.79 8.65 15.51
C ALA A 5 -4.60 7.63 16.32
N ALA A 6 -4.33 7.53 17.64
CA ALA A 6 -5.10 6.70 18.56
C ALA A 6 -6.56 7.17 18.68
N GLU A 7 -6.80 8.49 18.74
CA GLU A 7 -8.14 9.07 18.81
C GLU A 7 -8.98 8.82 17.55
N PHE A 8 -8.37 8.91 16.36
CA PHE A 8 -9.06 8.67 15.09
C PHE A 8 -9.46 7.21 14.89
N ASN A 9 -8.79 6.27 15.57
CA ASN A 9 -9.05 4.83 15.52
C ASN A 9 -9.11 4.24 14.09
N ALA A 10 -8.34 4.82 13.17
CA ALA A 10 -8.14 4.29 11.82
C ALA A 10 -6.96 3.30 11.81
N PRO A 11 -6.90 2.33 10.88
CA PRO A 11 -5.78 1.39 10.79
C PRO A 11 -4.42 2.10 10.68
N VAL A 12 -4.35 3.16 9.87
CA VAL A 12 -3.20 4.07 9.76
C VAL A 12 -3.67 5.50 9.51
N THR A 13 -3.06 6.46 10.19
CA THR A 13 -3.22 7.90 9.96
C THR A 13 -1.91 8.50 9.42
N ALA A 14 -1.97 9.18 8.28
CA ALA A 14 -0.84 9.92 7.72
C ALA A 14 -0.87 11.40 8.14
N PHE A 15 0.29 11.92 8.53
CA PHE A 15 0.49 13.34 8.80
C PHE A 15 1.41 13.92 7.74
N LEU A 16 1.01 15.08 7.20
CA LEU A 16 1.73 15.81 6.16
C LEU A 16 2.23 17.14 6.71
N ALA A 17 3.45 17.52 6.32
CA ALA A 17 3.97 18.87 6.50
C ALA A 17 4.67 19.30 5.21
N ALA A 18 4.49 20.54 4.77
CA ALA A 18 5.27 21.07 3.65
C ALA A 18 6.75 21.03 4.02
N ALA A 19 7.59 20.50 3.12
CA ALA A 19 9.04 20.65 3.26
C ALA A 19 9.41 22.06 2.80
N ALA A 20 10.26 22.75 3.56
CA ALA A 20 10.78 24.05 3.12
C ALA A 20 11.62 23.83 1.85
N ASP A 21 11.18 24.41 0.73
CA ASP A 21 11.90 24.32 -0.54
C ASP A 21 13.30 24.96 -0.39
N THR A 22 14.34 24.18 -0.70
CA THR A 22 15.59 24.76 -1.18
C THR A 22 15.39 25.07 -2.66
N ASP A 23 15.13 26.36 -2.93
CA ASP A 23 15.11 27.02 -4.24
C ASP A 23 15.67 26.20 -5.41
N THR A 24 14.79 25.49 -6.13
CA THR A 24 14.96 25.28 -7.56
C THR A 24 13.57 25.21 -8.19
N ALA A 25 13.25 26.17 -9.06
CA ALA A 25 12.00 26.25 -9.82
C ALA A 25 11.74 25.05 -10.78
N ALA A 26 12.50 23.96 -10.64
CA ALA A 26 12.47 22.75 -11.45
C ALA A 26 12.18 21.47 -10.62
N SER A 27 12.10 21.55 -9.29
CA SER A 27 11.82 20.38 -8.44
C SER A 27 10.32 20.25 -8.15
N ALA A 28 9.83 19.02 -8.07
CA ALA A 28 8.45 18.74 -7.64
C ALA A 28 8.24 19.21 -6.18
N PRO A 29 7.03 19.71 -5.81
CA PRO A 29 6.72 20.10 -4.45
C PRO A 29 6.95 18.95 -3.46
N ARG A 30 7.58 19.27 -2.32
CA ARG A 30 7.97 18.28 -1.31
C ARG A 30 7.15 18.37 -0.04
N PHE A 31 6.81 17.20 0.51
CA PHE A 31 6.09 17.08 1.78
C PHE A 31 6.77 16.05 2.67
N HIS A 32 6.96 16.37 3.94
CA HIS A 32 7.23 15.35 4.94
C HIS A 32 5.97 14.52 5.18
N ILE A 33 6.12 13.20 5.21
CA ILE A 33 5.04 12.27 5.53
C ILE A 33 5.45 11.35 6.68
N ARG A 34 4.53 11.11 7.60
CA ARG A 34 4.67 10.16 8.71
C ARG A 34 3.39 9.36 8.88
N TRP A 35 3.51 8.07 9.20
CA TRP A 35 2.37 7.16 9.32
C TRP A 35 2.30 6.57 10.71
N PHE A 36 1.12 6.60 11.32
CA PHE A 36 0.90 6.08 12.66
C PHE A 36 -0.29 5.12 12.65
N THR A 37 -0.11 3.92 13.20
CA THR A 37 -1.24 3.14 13.68
C THR A 37 -1.77 3.76 14.97
N THR A 38 -2.74 3.11 15.61
CA THR A 38 -3.25 3.53 16.92
C THR A 38 -2.21 3.38 18.05
N VAL A 39 -1.13 2.60 17.83
CA VAL A 39 -0.17 2.25 18.88
C VAL A 39 1.29 2.63 18.56
N THR A 40 1.66 2.78 17.30
CA THR A 40 3.05 3.09 16.92
C THR A 40 3.14 3.86 15.61
N GLU A 41 4.28 4.51 15.39
CA GLU A 41 4.69 4.94 14.05
C GLU A 41 5.13 3.73 13.22
N VAL A 42 4.83 3.75 11.91
CA VAL A 42 5.27 2.75 10.94
C VAL A 42 6.09 3.41 9.83
N GLU A 43 7.01 2.64 9.25
CA GLU A 43 8.01 3.15 8.30
C GLU A 43 7.42 3.50 6.92
N LEU A 44 6.32 2.85 6.52
CA LEU A 44 5.69 3.02 5.22
C LEU A 44 4.25 2.52 5.24
N CYS A 45 3.34 3.24 4.57
CA CYS A 45 1.98 2.78 4.36
C CYS A 45 1.47 3.18 2.96
N GLY A 46 1.21 2.16 2.11
CA GLY A 46 0.90 2.35 0.70
C GLY A 46 -0.34 3.19 0.43
N HIS A 47 -1.46 2.78 1.02
CA HIS A 47 -2.79 3.37 0.80
C HIS A 47 -2.91 4.74 1.44
N SER A 48 -2.33 4.96 2.63
CA SER A 48 -2.29 6.31 3.22
C SER A 48 -1.45 7.28 2.38
N THR A 49 -0.35 6.82 1.77
CA THR A 49 0.43 7.65 0.83
C THR A 49 -0.35 7.94 -0.44
N LEU A 50 -1.07 6.96 -0.98
CA LEU A 50 -1.94 7.14 -2.14
C LEU A 50 -3.05 8.16 -1.87
N ALA A 51 -3.70 8.06 -0.70
CA ALA A 51 -4.72 9.00 -0.27
C ALA A 51 -4.14 10.41 -0.11
N ALA A 52 -2.96 10.55 0.50
CA ALA A 52 -2.25 11.81 0.60
C ALA A 52 -1.91 12.40 -0.77
N ALA A 53 -1.42 11.58 -1.70
CA ALA A 53 -1.10 12.00 -3.06
C ALA A 53 -2.33 12.50 -3.81
N TYR A 54 -3.43 11.76 -3.73
CA TYR A 54 -4.71 12.17 -4.30
C TYR A 54 -5.15 13.52 -3.74
N PHE A 55 -5.19 13.65 -2.42
CA PHE A 55 -5.58 14.90 -1.75
C PHE A 55 -4.72 16.09 -2.21
N LEU A 56 -3.40 15.94 -2.31
CA LEU A 56 -2.50 17.02 -2.71
C LEU A 56 -2.65 17.38 -4.20
N LEU A 57 -2.66 16.38 -5.09
CA LEU A 57 -2.68 16.57 -6.55
C LEU A 57 -4.05 17.03 -7.07
N THR A 58 -5.16 16.64 -6.42
CA THR A 58 -6.52 16.99 -6.88
C THR A 58 -7.22 18.02 -5.99
N GLY A 59 -6.72 18.27 -4.78
CA GLY A 59 -7.35 19.17 -3.80
C GLY A 59 -7.02 20.65 -3.95
N GLY A 60 -6.21 21.03 -4.96
CA GLY A 60 -5.80 22.42 -5.18
C GLY A 60 -4.77 22.95 -4.16
N VAL A 61 -4.10 22.05 -3.44
CA VAL A 61 -3.06 22.40 -2.45
C VAL A 61 -1.74 22.75 -3.14
N VAL A 62 -1.44 22.09 -4.26
CA VAL A 62 -0.26 22.38 -5.10
C VAL A 62 -0.65 23.24 -6.30
N GLY A 63 0.35 23.88 -6.92
CA GLY A 63 0.13 24.78 -8.07
C GLY A 63 -0.58 24.08 -9.24
N SER A 64 -1.45 24.82 -9.93
CA SER A 64 -2.16 24.29 -11.11
C SER A 64 -1.17 23.79 -12.17
N GLY A 65 -1.38 22.56 -12.67
CA GLY A 65 -0.48 21.92 -13.62
C GLY A 65 0.63 21.08 -12.99
N THR A 66 0.70 20.98 -11.66
CA THR A 66 1.58 20.03 -10.97
C THR A 66 1.10 18.60 -11.24
N ASP A 67 1.93 17.81 -11.90
CA ASP A 67 1.65 16.39 -12.19
C ASP A 67 2.47 15.43 -11.31
N ALA A 68 3.34 15.97 -10.45
CA ALA A 68 4.19 15.18 -9.55
C ALA A 68 4.43 15.89 -8.22
N ILE A 69 4.52 15.10 -7.15
CA ILE A 69 4.93 15.52 -5.82
C ILE A 69 5.90 14.50 -5.23
N GLU A 70 6.68 14.92 -4.24
CA GLU A 70 7.60 14.07 -3.52
C GLU A 70 7.28 14.04 -2.02
N PHE A 71 7.31 12.84 -1.43
CA PHE A 71 7.18 12.64 0.00
C PHE A 71 8.53 12.26 0.60
N VAL A 72 8.95 12.98 1.64
CA VAL A 72 10.15 12.70 2.43
C VAL A 72 9.73 12.00 3.73
N THR A 73 10.14 10.75 3.90
CA THR A 73 9.83 9.97 5.10
C THR A 73 10.73 10.32 6.27
N LEU A 74 10.42 9.82 7.47
CA LEU A 74 11.29 9.95 8.65
C LEU A 74 12.69 9.36 8.43
N SER A 75 12.81 8.27 7.65
CA SER A 75 14.09 7.63 7.34
C SER A 75 14.88 8.35 6.23
N GLY A 76 14.35 9.44 5.68
CA GLY A 76 14.96 10.18 4.57
C GLY A 76 14.70 9.56 3.18
N MET A 77 13.84 8.55 3.10
CA MET A 77 13.38 8.00 1.81
C MET A 77 12.52 9.04 1.08
N VAL A 78 12.71 9.14 -0.24
CA VAL A 78 11.89 10.00 -1.10
C VAL A 78 10.98 9.12 -1.94
N LEU A 79 9.67 9.30 -1.81
CA LEU A 79 8.64 8.63 -2.60
C LEU A 79 8.07 9.62 -3.61
N THR A 80 8.02 9.26 -4.89
CA THR A 80 7.41 10.13 -5.90
C THR A 80 6.00 9.66 -6.21
N ALA A 81 5.05 10.60 -6.20
CA ALA A 81 3.70 10.37 -6.68
C ALA A 81 3.45 11.18 -7.95
N ARG A 82 2.90 10.55 -8.99
CA ARG A 82 2.60 11.20 -10.28
C ARG A 82 1.14 11.03 -10.66
N LEU A 83 0.51 12.12 -11.08
CA LEU A 83 -0.82 12.11 -11.68
C LEU A 83 -0.70 11.82 -13.18
N LEU A 84 -1.26 10.70 -13.61
CA LEU A 84 -1.37 10.32 -15.02
C LEU A 84 -2.79 10.58 -15.50
N VAL A 85 -2.94 11.37 -16.56
CA VAL A 85 -4.24 11.64 -17.18
C VAL A 85 -4.39 10.79 -18.42
N LYS A 86 -5.55 10.15 -18.58
CA LYS A 86 -5.86 9.40 -19.80
C LYS A 86 -6.17 10.38 -20.95
N GLU A 87 -5.15 10.70 -21.73
CA GLU A 87 -5.29 11.48 -22.97
C GLU A 87 -5.95 10.63 -24.07
N ALA A 88 -6.92 11.22 -24.77
CA ALA A 88 -7.47 10.66 -26.01
C ALA A 88 -6.49 10.91 -27.17
N GLY A 89 -5.38 10.19 -27.17
CA GLY A 89 -4.45 10.09 -28.30
C GLY A 89 -3.65 11.34 -28.66
N ASN A 90 -2.58 11.63 -27.91
CA ASN A 90 -1.23 11.84 -28.49
C ASN A 90 -0.17 11.98 -27.37
N GLY A 91 0.75 11.01 -27.26
CA GLY A 91 2.14 11.29 -26.85
C GLY A 91 2.47 11.84 -25.45
N LYS A 92 1.67 11.64 -24.40
CA LYS A 92 2.13 11.73 -22.99
C LYS A 92 1.74 10.45 -22.24
N ARG A 93 2.60 10.03 -21.29
CA ARG A 93 2.57 8.72 -20.61
C ARG A 93 1.16 8.34 -20.17
N ALA A 94 0.53 7.43 -20.90
CA ALA A 94 -0.79 6.92 -20.62
C ALA A 94 -0.73 5.86 -19.52
N CYS A 95 -1.78 5.74 -18.69
CA CYS A 95 -1.95 4.56 -17.85
C CYS A 95 -2.02 3.34 -18.78
N ASN A 96 -1.00 2.50 -18.79
CA ASN A 96 -1.05 1.24 -19.52
C ASN A 96 -2.09 0.34 -18.84
N ASP A 97 -3.23 0.20 -19.51
CA ASP A 97 -4.28 -0.81 -19.38
C ASP A 97 -4.16 -1.82 -18.22
N PHE A 98 -4.30 -1.34 -16.98
CA PHE A 98 -4.99 -2.15 -15.97
C PHE A 98 -6.47 -1.98 -16.27
N SER A 99 -7.22 -3.07 -16.32
CA SER A 99 -8.65 -3.09 -16.66
C SER A 99 -9.47 -2.34 -15.59
N VAL A 100 -9.39 -1.00 -15.61
CA VAL A 100 -10.24 -0.10 -14.85
C VAL A 100 -11.60 -0.23 -15.50
N HIS A 101 -12.47 -1.04 -14.89
CA HIS A 101 -13.87 -1.09 -15.25
C HIS A 101 -14.41 0.35 -15.26
N ARG A 102 -14.74 0.79 -16.48
CA ARG A 102 -15.26 2.07 -16.94
C ARG A 102 -15.80 2.98 -15.82
N VAL A 103 -15.09 4.09 -15.58
CA VAL A 103 -15.72 5.33 -15.13
C VAL A 103 -15.63 6.32 -16.30
N ASP A 104 -16.79 6.64 -16.86
CA ASP A 104 -17.00 7.40 -18.10
C ASP A 104 -16.82 8.92 -17.91
N ARG A 105 -15.84 9.32 -17.11
CA ARG A 105 -15.39 10.71 -16.96
C ARG A 105 -13.88 10.67 -16.92
N GLY A 106 -13.21 11.47 -17.77
CA GLY A 106 -11.75 11.48 -17.96
C GLY A 106 -10.96 10.87 -16.80
N GLY A 107 -10.58 9.61 -16.94
CA GLY A 107 -9.95 8.86 -15.87
C GLY A 107 -8.53 9.37 -15.62
N PHE A 108 -8.14 9.43 -14.35
CA PHE A 108 -6.76 9.65 -13.94
C PHE A 108 -6.27 8.46 -13.12
N CYS A 109 -4.96 8.27 -13.08
CA CYS A 109 -4.29 7.29 -12.25
C CYS A 109 -3.22 8.01 -11.42
N ILE A 110 -2.91 7.49 -10.24
CA ILE A 110 -1.76 7.95 -9.47
C ILE A 110 -0.74 6.83 -9.46
N GLU A 111 0.43 7.10 -10.01
CA GLU A 111 1.59 6.23 -9.95
C GLU A 111 2.40 6.58 -8.70
N LEU A 112 2.76 5.56 -7.91
CA LEU A 112 3.59 5.70 -6.71
C LEU A 112 4.86 4.87 -6.87
N ASP A 113 6.00 5.52 -6.69
CA ASP A 113 7.31 4.85 -6.65
C ASP A 113 7.60 4.34 -5.24
N PHE A 114 7.18 3.10 -4.95
CA PHE A 114 7.44 2.44 -3.67
C PHE A 114 8.61 1.47 -3.76
N PRO A 115 9.43 1.38 -2.69
CA PRO A 115 10.41 0.32 -2.59
C PRO A 115 9.71 -1.05 -2.50
N VAL A 116 10.29 -2.04 -3.17
CA VAL A 116 9.87 -3.44 -3.01
C VAL A 116 10.35 -3.94 -1.65
N ALA A 117 9.42 -4.40 -0.82
CA ALA A 117 9.76 -5.02 0.46
C ALA A 117 10.35 -6.42 0.23
N THR A 118 11.41 -6.77 0.97
CA THR A 118 11.93 -8.14 1.01
C THR A 118 10.96 -9.01 1.80
N VAL A 119 10.47 -10.08 1.17
CA VAL A 119 9.64 -11.10 1.82
C VAL A 119 10.52 -12.34 2.04
N GLU A 120 10.61 -12.79 3.29
CA GLU A 120 11.14 -14.11 3.58
C GLU A 120 10.02 -15.13 3.39
N GLU A 121 10.17 -16.01 2.39
CA GLU A 121 9.21 -17.07 2.12
C GLU A 121 9.34 -18.14 3.22
N CYS A 122 8.30 -18.27 4.05
CA CYS A 122 8.19 -19.37 5.00
C CYS A 122 7.49 -20.54 4.30
N VAL A 123 8.27 -21.45 3.72
CA VAL A 123 7.75 -22.71 3.19
C VAL A 123 7.31 -23.58 4.39
N PRO A 124 6.11 -24.19 4.40
CA PRO A 124 5.67 -25.02 5.52
C PRO A 124 6.59 -26.25 5.68
N GLY A 125 7.57 -26.12 6.56
CA GLY A 125 8.54 -27.15 6.91
C GLY A 125 8.88 -27.04 8.39
N GLU A 126 8.21 -27.87 9.18
CA GLU A 126 8.50 -28.27 10.57
C GLU A 126 8.09 -27.40 11.77
N VAL A 127 7.65 -26.13 11.66
CA VAL A 127 7.06 -25.41 12.83
C VAL A 127 5.92 -24.45 12.46
N MET A 128 5.03 -24.84 11.55
CA MET A 128 3.67 -24.29 11.52
C MET A 128 2.68 -25.44 11.40
N PRO A 129 1.57 -25.42 12.15
CA PRO A 129 0.54 -26.44 11.99
C PRO A 129 0.11 -26.43 10.53
N THR A 130 0.35 -27.57 9.89
CA THR A 130 -0.02 -27.90 8.52
C THR A 130 -1.43 -27.35 8.26
N MET A 131 -1.59 -26.52 7.22
CA MET A 131 -2.90 -26.22 6.65
C MET A 131 -3.59 -27.56 6.42
N PRO A 132 -4.61 -27.95 7.19
CA PRO A 132 -5.17 -29.27 7.02
C PRO A 132 -5.97 -29.27 5.73
N ASP A 133 -5.88 -30.38 4.98
CA ASP A 133 -6.61 -30.71 3.75
C ASP A 133 -8.16 -30.76 3.91
N THR A 134 -8.71 -29.98 4.84
CA THR A 134 -10.13 -29.95 5.24
C THR A 134 -10.91 -28.80 4.61
N LEU A 135 -10.27 -27.88 3.89
CA LEU A 135 -10.96 -26.73 3.29
C LEU A 135 -11.55 -27.07 1.93
N ASN A 136 -12.59 -27.89 1.98
CA ASN A 136 -13.49 -28.29 0.91
C ASN A 136 -14.30 -27.07 0.38
N GLY A 137 -13.60 -26.05 -0.15
CA GLY A 137 -14.20 -24.92 -0.86
C GLY A 137 -14.79 -23.79 0.00
N ALA A 138 -14.55 -23.70 1.32
CA ALA A 138 -15.03 -22.55 2.10
C ALA A 138 -14.15 -22.12 3.30
N SER A 139 -14.00 -20.79 3.39
CA SER A 139 -14.09 -19.93 4.59
C SER A 139 -12.85 -19.60 5.44
N VAL A 140 -12.64 -18.28 5.57
CA VAL A 140 -12.13 -17.53 6.73
C VAL A 140 -11.15 -18.29 7.63
N VAL A 141 -9.85 -18.12 7.34
CA VAL A 141 -8.81 -18.26 8.37
C VAL A 141 -9.25 -17.37 9.53
N ASN A 142 -9.51 -17.95 10.70
CA ASN A 142 -9.68 -17.23 11.95
C ASN A 142 -8.31 -17.24 12.65
N PRO A 143 -7.41 -16.29 12.31
CA PRO A 143 -6.05 -16.29 12.81
C PRO A 143 -6.04 -16.14 14.33
N ASN A 144 -5.20 -16.93 15.00
CA ASN A 144 -4.89 -16.66 16.41
C ASN A 144 -3.88 -15.51 16.47
N PHE A 145 -4.35 -14.29 16.72
CA PHE A 145 -3.49 -13.11 16.76
C PHE A 145 -2.39 -13.23 17.82
N LYS A 146 -2.63 -13.93 18.93
CA LYS A 146 -1.61 -14.13 19.97
C LYS A 146 -0.44 -14.96 19.44
N GLU A 147 -0.73 -16.04 18.72
CA GLU A 147 0.32 -16.86 18.09
C GLU A 147 1.08 -16.06 17.01
N ILE A 148 0.38 -15.23 16.24
CA ILE A 148 1.01 -14.34 15.26
C ILE A 148 1.92 -13.32 15.95
N GLN A 149 1.52 -12.77 17.10
CA GLN A 149 2.35 -11.85 17.87
C GLN A 149 3.63 -12.51 18.37
N GLU A 150 3.56 -13.80 18.73
CA GLU A 150 4.69 -14.59 19.22
C GLU A 150 5.63 -15.04 18.09
N CYS A 151 5.10 -15.40 16.91
CA CYS A 151 5.90 -15.95 15.81
C CYS A 151 6.37 -14.92 14.79
N ALA A 152 5.58 -13.87 14.52
CA ALA A 152 5.88 -12.88 13.49
C ALA A 152 6.49 -11.61 14.10
N LYS A 153 7.73 -11.28 13.71
CA LYS A 153 8.42 -10.06 14.19
C LYS A 153 7.67 -8.76 13.88
N ARG A 154 6.94 -8.71 12.76
CA ARG A 154 6.22 -7.50 12.29
C ARG A 154 4.81 -7.82 11.82
N ALA A 155 4.67 -8.70 10.84
CA ALA A 155 3.39 -9.09 10.26
C ALA A 155 3.50 -10.48 9.62
N MET A 156 2.36 -11.15 9.46
CA MET A 156 2.21 -12.41 8.73
C MET A 156 1.40 -12.16 7.45
N ILE A 157 1.91 -12.63 6.32
CA ILE A 157 1.22 -12.58 5.03
C ILE A 157 0.75 -14.00 4.71
N ILE A 158 -0.53 -14.13 4.35
CA ILE A 158 -1.08 -15.36 3.78
C ILE A 158 -1.45 -15.05 2.34
N THR A 159 -0.91 -15.81 1.40
CA THR A 159 -1.23 -15.71 -0.03
C THR A 159 -1.51 -17.08 -0.62
N GLY A 160 -2.35 -17.15 -1.65
CA GLY A 160 -2.68 -18.39 -2.33
C GLY A 160 -3.45 -18.15 -3.63
N PRO A 161 -3.56 -19.18 -4.50
CA PRO A 161 -4.34 -19.07 -5.73
C PRO A 161 -5.80 -18.75 -5.41
N ALA A 162 -6.44 -17.98 -6.27
CA ALA A 162 -7.86 -17.68 -6.11
C ALA A 162 -8.72 -18.94 -6.36
N PRO A 163 -9.93 -19.03 -5.79
CA PRO A 163 -10.84 -20.13 -6.07
C PRO A 163 -11.12 -20.28 -7.57
N ILE A 164 -11.30 -21.53 -8.03
CA ILE A 164 -11.64 -21.83 -9.43
C ILE A 164 -12.94 -21.11 -9.80
N GLY A 165 -12.91 -20.35 -10.89
CA GLY A 165 -14.03 -19.50 -11.34
C GLY A 165 -13.99 -18.06 -10.82
N SER A 166 -12.96 -17.69 -10.04
CA SER A 166 -12.66 -16.29 -9.70
C SER A 166 -12.16 -15.50 -10.90
N GLN A 167 -12.37 -14.18 -10.89
CA GLN A 167 -11.82 -13.25 -11.90
C GLN A 167 -10.41 -12.73 -11.54
N VAL A 168 -9.85 -13.18 -10.43
CA VAL A 168 -8.51 -12.78 -9.96
C VAL A 168 -7.60 -14.01 -9.87
N ASP A 169 -6.28 -13.82 -10.02
CA ASP A 169 -5.32 -14.92 -10.06
C ASP A 169 -4.96 -15.44 -8.65
N PHE A 170 -4.91 -14.56 -7.66
CA PHE A 170 -4.52 -14.89 -6.28
C PHE A 170 -5.25 -14.02 -5.26
N VAL A 171 -5.22 -14.46 -4.01
CA VAL A 171 -5.74 -13.72 -2.85
C VAL A 171 -4.62 -13.53 -1.84
N THR A 172 -4.64 -12.41 -1.12
CA THR A 172 -3.66 -12.11 -0.07
C THR A 172 -4.35 -11.51 1.15
N ARG A 173 -3.91 -11.90 2.35
CA ARG A 173 -4.31 -11.32 3.65
C ARG A 173 -3.06 -10.96 4.45
N LEU A 174 -3.07 -9.83 5.15
CA LEU A 174 -1.98 -9.39 6.03
C LEU A 174 -2.50 -9.26 7.46
N PHE A 175 -1.79 -9.87 8.40
CA PHE A 175 -2.07 -9.75 9.84
C PHE A 175 -0.87 -9.12 10.53
N ALA A 176 -1.06 -7.99 11.22
CA ALA A 176 0.01 -7.26 11.89
C ALA A 176 -0.37 -6.88 13.34
N PRO A 177 -0.76 -7.85 14.18
CA PRO A 177 -1.25 -7.56 15.53
C PRO A 177 -0.18 -6.89 16.42
N ASN A 178 1.10 -7.13 16.17
CA ASN A 178 2.21 -6.41 16.81
C ASN A 178 2.27 -4.91 16.48
N LEU A 179 1.58 -4.47 15.43
CA LEU A 179 1.42 -3.06 15.03
C LEU A 179 0.05 -2.50 15.45
N GLY A 180 -0.75 -3.26 16.20
CA GLY A 180 -2.11 -2.89 16.59
C GLY A 180 -3.14 -3.07 15.47
N VAL A 181 -2.79 -3.71 14.35
CA VAL A 181 -3.67 -3.97 13.22
C VAL A 181 -3.87 -5.48 13.09
N ASN A 182 -4.98 -5.98 13.61
CA ASN A 182 -5.29 -7.41 13.56
C ASN A 182 -5.29 -7.93 12.12
N GLU A 183 -5.94 -7.23 11.20
CA GLU A 183 -5.92 -7.52 9.77
C GLU A 183 -5.92 -6.22 8.96
N ASP A 184 -4.96 -6.09 8.04
CA ASP A 184 -4.89 -5.00 7.08
C ASP A 184 -5.64 -5.41 5.80
N GLN A 185 -6.64 -4.61 5.42
CA GLN A 185 -7.58 -4.96 4.35
C GLN A 185 -6.97 -4.89 2.96
N VAL A 186 -5.93 -4.08 2.79
CA VAL A 186 -5.15 -3.94 1.56
C VAL A 186 -3.74 -3.67 2.03
N CYS A 187 -2.68 -4.25 1.46
CA CYS A 187 -1.32 -3.83 1.79
C CYS A 187 -0.49 -3.65 0.52
N GLY A 188 -0.29 -2.40 0.10
CA GLY A 188 0.36 -2.10 -1.18
C GLY A 188 1.78 -2.68 -1.30
N SER A 189 2.57 -2.63 -0.22
CA SER A 189 3.94 -3.19 -0.21
C SER A 189 3.97 -4.70 -0.41
N VAL A 190 2.96 -5.42 0.09
CA VAL A 190 2.81 -6.87 -0.15
C VAL A 190 2.51 -7.14 -1.61
N HIS A 191 1.63 -6.35 -2.23
CA HIS A 191 1.32 -6.51 -3.66
C HIS A 191 2.53 -6.18 -4.53
N CYS A 192 3.35 -5.18 -4.15
CA CYS A 192 4.62 -4.91 -4.83
C CYS A 192 5.59 -6.10 -4.75
N ALA A 193 5.66 -6.78 -3.60
CA ALA A 193 6.50 -7.97 -3.44
C ALA A 193 5.95 -9.19 -4.21
N LEU A 194 4.62 -9.40 -4.20
CA LEU A 194 3.96 -10.53 -4.84
C LEU A 194 3.75 -10.34 -6.36
N ALA A 195 3.91 -9.13 -6.88
CA ALA A 195 3.80 -8.86 -8.32
C ALA A 195 4.76 -9.72 -9.16
N HIS A 196 5.88 -10.17 -8.58
CA HIS A 196 6.81 -11.07 -9.25
C HIS A 196 6.38 -12.55 -9.19
N THR A 197 5.73 -12.99 -8.11
CA THR A 197 5.39 -14.40 -7.89
C THR A 197 4.24 -14.90 -8.77
N GLY A 198 3.36 -14.02 -9.26
CA GLY A 198 2.22 -14.38 -10.12
C GLY A 198 2.58 -14.75 -11.57
N ARG A 199 3.85 -14.66 -11.99
CA ARG A 199 4.29 -15.00 -13.36
C ARG A 199 4.83 -16.42 -13.53
N ARG A 200 4.84 -17.24 -12.48
CA ARG A 200 5.29 -18.63 -12.55
C ARG A 200 4.07 -19.57 -12.58
N SER A 201 3.44 -19.67 -13.75
CA SER A 201 2.51 -20.76 -14.10
C SER A 201 2.72 -21.12 -15.56
#